data_AF-A0A1Q7PRM4-F1
#
_entry.id   AF-A0A1Q7PRM4-F1
#
_cell.length_a   1.000
_cell.length_b   1.000
_cell.length_c   1.000
_cell.angle_alpha   90.00
_cell.angle_beta   90.00
_cell.angle_gamma   90.00
#
_symmetry.space_group_name_H-M   'P 1'
#
loop_
_entity.id
_entity.type
_entity.pdbx_description
1 polymer ?
#
loop_
_entity_poly.entity_id
_entity_poly.type
_entity_poly.pdbx_seq_one_letter_code
_entity_poly.pdbx_strand_id
1 'polypeptide(L)'
;MLQTLFSDDRYSPPTQRELLDILRVKGKTSRERLGKGVRKLEGLVHASFSTRTDIVTLDVDGPTAQLAADMANRMVQLLDSFNIVRRQYQSRELRRFAGERLAEAQRELRAAEDSNLRFLQVNRRFTDSPVLVFQAKRLEREVDLRQEIVLTLAREYEEARIAEHRDVPLLSMIDPARPPYRKSSPRILLYSLIAIFVSGVVVVLFTYGRAMWAREADEDPASHEALARAWPSFLLKIGHAISRKSSGV
;
A
#
# COMPACT_ATOMS: atom_id res chain seq x y z
N MET A 1 -5.80 -10.29 -1.43
CA MET A 1 -4.52 -10.78 -0.85
C MET A 1 -4.73 -11.56 0.44
N LEU A 2 -5.31 -11.00 1.51
CA LEU A 2 -5.38 -11.69 2.80
C LEU A 2 -6.25 -12.97 2.80
N GLN A 3 -7.24 -13.04 1.92
CA GLN A 3 -8.12 -14.20 1.72
C GLN A 3 -7.70 -15.09 0.54
N THR A 4 -6.58 -14.78 -0.13
CA THR A 4 -6.12 -15.65 -1.22
C THR A 4 -5.49 -16.91 -0.63
N LEU A 5 -5.75 -18.06 -1.27
CA LEU A 5 -5.20 -19.34 -0.89
C LEU A 5 -3.73 -19.43 -1.34
N PHE A 6 -2.86 -19.83 -0.42
CA PHE A 6 -1.46 -20.13 -0.69
C PHE A 6 -1.14 -21.56 -0.25
N SER A 7 -0.14 -22.17 -0.89
CA SER A 7 0.42 -23.44 -0.45
C SER A 7 1.23 -23.25 0.82
N ASP A 8 0.84 -23.92 1.91
CA ASP A 8 1.59 -23.95 3.17
C ASP A 8 2.52 -25.17 3.20
N ASP A 9 3.75 -24.98 2.73
CA ASP A 9 4.76 -26.05 2.59
C ASP A 9 5.40 -26.47 3.92
N ARG A 10 4.89 -25.97 5.05
CA ARG A 10 5.33 -26.41 6.39
C ARG A 10 4.79 -27.79 6.77
N TYR A 11 3.84 -28.32 6.00
CA TYR A 11 3.20 -29.62 6.22
C TYR A 11 3.33 -30.46 4.95
N SER A 12 3.44 -31.78 5.09
CA SER A 12 3.45 -32.74 3.98
C SER A 12 2.22 -33.66 4.08
N PRO A 13 1.31 -33.69 3.08
CA PRO A 13 1.36 -32.93 1.83
C PRO A 13 1.05 -31.42 2.02
N PRO A 14 1.46 -30.55 1.06
CA PRO A 14 1.18 -29.12 1.10
C PRO A 14 -0.33 -28.87 1.16
N THR A 15 -0.77 -27.99 2.07
CA THR A 15 -2.19 -27.67 2.24
C THR A 15 -2.46 -26.23 1.79
N GLN A 16 -3.53 -26.01 1.02
CA GLN A 16 -3.97 -24.67 0.66
C GLN A 16 -4.69 -24.01 1.84
N ARG A 17 -4.24 -22.83 2.26
CA ARG A 17 -4.82 -22.06 3.36
C ARG A 17 -4.87 -20.57 3.03
N GLU A 18 -5.78 -19.84 3.65
CA GLU A 18 -5.78 -18.39 3.56
C GLU A 18 -4.50 -17.81 4.16
N LEU A 19 -4.01 -16.72 3.58
CA LEU A 19 -2.84 -16.02 4.11
C LEU A 19 -3.02 -15.61 5.58
N LEU A 20 -4.23 -15.21 5.99
CA LEU A 20 -4.54 -14.89 7.39
C LEU A 20 -4.23 -16.04 8.34
N ASP A 21 -4.54 -17.26 7.93
CA ASP A 21 -4.34 -18.47 8.74
C ASP A 21 -2.86 -18.87 8.74
N ILE A 22 -2.20 -18.80 7.58
CA ILE A 22 -0.76 -19.06 7.43
C ILE A 22 0.07 -18.10 8.28
N LEU A 23 -0.31 -16.82 8.32
CA LEU A 23 0.30 -15.78 9.16
C LEU A 23 -0.15 -15.84 10.63
N ARG A 24 -1.03 -16.78 11.00
CA ARG A 24 -1.52 -16.99 12.37
C ARG A 24 -2.11 -15.71 12.99
N VAL A 25 -2.91 -14.96 12.23
CA VAL A 25 -3.54 -13.72 12.69
C VAL A 25 -4.80 -14.02 13.50
N LYS A 26 -4.84 -13.61 14.78
CA LYS A 26 -5.98 -13.80 15.69
C LYS A 26 -6.85 -12.53 15.78
N GLY A 27 -8.16 -12.70 15.92
CA GLY A 27 -9.12 -11.60 16.16
C GLY A 27 -10.45 -12.12 16.70
N LYS A 28 -11.18 -11.30 17.47
CA LYS A 28 -12.48 -11.68 18.05
C LYS A 28 -13.60 -11.59 17.01
N THR A 29 -13.46 -10.66 16.05
CA THR A 29 -14.37 -10.50 14.91
C THR A 29 -13.61 -10.61 13.59
N SER A 30 -14.32 -10.94 12.51
CA SER A 30 -13.73 -11.02 11.15
C SER A 30 -13.09 -9.70 10.72
N ARG A 31 -13.76 -8.55 10.95
CA ARG A 31 -13.20 -7.22 10.64
C ARG A 31 -11.93 -6.90 11.43
N GLU A 32 -11.90 -7.22 12.73
CA GLU A 32 -10.71 -7.01 13.55
C GLU A 32 -9.55 -7.91 13.09
N ARG A 33 -9.84 -9.17 12.76
CA ARG A 33 -8.85 -10.13 12.23
C ARG A 33 -8.25 -9.61 10.92
N LEU A 34 -9.08 -9.09 10.01
CA LEU A 34 -8.64 -8.48 8.76
C LEU A 34 -7.75 -7.26 9.00
N GLY A 35 -8.17 -6.33 9.87
CA GLY A 35 -7.37 -5.13 10.18
C GLY A 35 -6.02 -5.45 10.84
N LYS A 36 -5.95 -6.48 11.69
CA LYS A 36 -4.69 -7.01 12.22
C LYS A 36 -3.85 -7.67 11.13
N GLY A 37 -4.48 -8.38 10.20
CA GLY A 37 -3.84 -9.01 9.06
C GLY A 37 -3.18 -8.00 8.13
N VAL A 38 -3.86 -6.88 7.83
CA VAL A 38 -3.31 -5.78 7.04
C VAL A 38 -2.06 -5.21 7.70
N ARG A 39 -2.12 -4.85 8.99
CA ARG A 39 -0.96 -4.32 9.72
C ARG A 39 0.22 -5.29 9.74
N LYS A 40 -0.06 -6.59 9.88
CA LYS A 40 0.98 -7.61 9.83
C LYS A 40 1.60 -7.73 8.44
N LEU A 41 0.78 -7.67 7.38
CA LEU A 41 1.26 -7.71 6.01
C LEU A 41 2.08 -6.47 5.66
N GLU A 42 1.66 -5.28 6.11
CA GLU A 42 2.40 -4.03 5.94
C GLU A 42 3.82 -4.11 6.50
N GLY A 43 3.99 -4.73 7.68
CA GLY A 43 5.32 -4.95 8.25
C GLY A 43 6.16 -6.04 7.58
N LEU A 44 5.60 -6.78 6.61
CA LEU A 44 6.29 -7.83 5.85
C LEU A 44 6.61 -7.40 4.41
N VAL A 45 6.10 -6.26 3.97
CA VAL A 45 6.26 -5.80 2.59
C VAL A 45 7.05 -4.50 2.57
N HIS A 46 8.12 -4.49 1.80
CA HIS A 46 8.95 -3.32 1.57
C HIS A 46 8.98 -3.01 0.08
N ALA A 47 8.63 -1.78 -0.29
CA ALA A 47 8.75 -1.30 -1.65
C ALA A 47 9.81 -0.21 -1.69
N SER A 48 10.73 -0.30 -2.65
CA SER A 48 11.72 0.73 -2.91
C SER A 48 11.64 1.18 -4.37
N PHE A 49 11.98 2.44 -4.63
CA PHE A 49 11.95 3.02 -5.97
C PHE A 49 13.29 3.66 -6.30
N SER A 50 13.84 3.30 -7.46
CA SER A 50 15.08 3.86 -7.98
C SER A 50 14.77 4.96 -9.00
N THR A 51 15.03 6.22 -8.65
CA THR A 51 14.86 7.37 -9.57
C THR A 51 15.81 7.35 -10.76
N ARG A 52 16.92 6.60 -10.68
CA ARG A 52 17.91 6.48 -11.76
C ARG A 52 17.43 5.54 -12.87
N THR A 53 16.73 4.47 -12.49
CA THR A 53 16.34 3.39 -13.41
C THR A 53 14.83 3.29 -13.61
N ASP A 54 14.04 4.08 -12.87
CA ASP A 54 12.57 4.02 -12.84
C ASP A 54 12.03 2.63 -12.46
N ILE A 55 12.81 1.89 -11.65
CA ILE A 55 12.46 0.52 -11.22
C ILE A 55 11.87 0.57 -9.81
N VAL A 56 10.69 -0.05 -9.66
CA VAL A 56 10.10 -0.37 -8.36
C VAL A 56 10.50 -1.79 -7.97
N THR A 57 11.16 -1.94 -6.82
CA THR A 57 11.50 -3.25 -6.24
C THR A 57 10.55 -3.55 -5.11
N LEU A 58 9.94 -4.73 -5.13
CA LEU A 58 9.03 -5.23 -4.11
C LEU A 58 9.67 -6.40 -3.37
N ASP A 59 10.00 -6.19 -2.11
CA ASP A 59 10.51 -7.21 -1.19
C ASP A 59 9.38 -7.67 -0.26
N VAL A 60 9.24 -8.98 -0.11
CA VAL A 60 8.23 -9.59 0.76
C VAL A 60 8.88 -10.63 1.65
N ASP A 61 8.77 -10.45 2.96
CA ASP A 61 9.18 -11.43 3.96
C ASP A 61 8.07 -12.42 4.25
N GLY A 62 8.41 -13.71 4.21
CA GLY A 62 7.48 -14.81 4.42
C GLY A 62 8.01 -15.86 5.41
N PRO A 63 7.13 -16.61 6.09
CA PRO A 63 7.51 -17.76 6.91
C PRO A 63 8.34 -18.82 6.17
N THR A 64 8.08 -19.03 4.88
CA THR A 64 8.81 -19.95 4.00
C THR A 64 9.26 -19.23 2.74
N ALA A 65 10.32 -19.73 2.10
CA ALA A 65 10.87 -19.14 0.87
C ALA A 65 9.84 -19.14 -0.28
N GLN A 66 9.09 -20.24 -0.44
CA GLN A 66 8.06 -20.37 -1.47
C GLN A 66 6.92 -19.37 -1.24
N LEU A 67 6.41 -19.29 -0.02
CA LEU A 67 5.32 -18.38 0.33
C LEU A 67 5.72 -16.91 0.11
N ALA A 68 6.95 -16.52 0.43
CA ALA A 68 7.44 -15.16 0.18
C ALA A 68 7.38 -14.80 -1.31
N ALA A 69 7.88 -15.69 -2.17
CA ALA A 69 7.86 -15.51 -3.62
C ALA A 69 6.43 -15.49 -4.19
N ASP A 70 5.59 -16.43 -3.76
CA ASP A 70 4.18 -16.49 -4.17
C ASP A 70 3.42 -15.25 -3.72
N MET A 71 3.70 -14.74 -2.51
CA MET A 71 3.09 -13.51 -2.01
C MET A 71 3.50 -12.30 -2.87
N ALA A 72 4.79 -12.14 -3.17
CA ALA A 72 5.28 -11.05 -4.01
C ALA A 72 4.66 -11.10 -5.42
N ASN A 73 4.71 -12.26 -6.08
CA ASN A 73 4.12 -12.46 -7.40
C ASN A 73 2.60 -12.20 -7.39
N ARG A 74 1.90 -12.67 -6.35
CA ARG A 74 0.45 -12.45 -6.20
C ARG A 74 0.12 -10.98 -5.98
N MET A 75 0.94 -10.24 -5.24
CA MET A 75 0.75 -8.80 -5.04
C MET A 75 0.90 -8.03 -6.35
N VAL A 76 1.91 -8.36 -7.17
CA VAL A 76 2.08 -7.74 -8.49
C VAL A 76 0.87 -8.03 -9.39
N GLN A 77 0.39 -9.27 -9.44
CA GLN A 77 -0.83 -9.62 -10.20
C GLN A 77 -2.07 -8.86 -9.72
N LEU A 78 -2.25 -8.76 -8.41
CA LEU A 78 -3.38 -8.01 -7.84
C LEU A 78 -3.28 -6.53 -8.17
N LEU A 79 -2.08 -5.95 -8.12
CA LEU A 79 -1.84 -4.56 -8.49
C LEU A 79 -2.14 -4.33 -9.97
N ASP A 80 -1.69 -5.22 -10.85
CA ASP A 80 -1.96 -5.14 -12.29
C ASP A 80 -3.47 -5.20 -12.60
N SER A 81 -4.16 -6.21 -12.06
CA SER A 81 -5.62 -6.34 -12.24
C SER A 81 -6.40 -5.15 -11.68
N PHE A 82 -6.00 -4.62 -10.52
CA PHE A 82 -6.63 -3.44 -9.93
C PHE A 82 -6.41 -2.20 -10.80
N ASN A 83 -5.20 -2.01 -11.31
CA ASN A 83 -4.85 -0.88 -12.16
C ASN A 83 -5.60 -0.92 -13.49
N ILE A 84 -5.72 -2.08 -14.13
CA ILE A 84 -6.50 -2.27 -15.37
C ILE A 84 -7.97 -1.90 -15.12
N VAL A 85 -8.59 -2.49 -14.10
CA VAL A 85 -10.00 -2.25 -13.78
C VAL A 85 -10.25 -0.78 -13.45
N ARG A 86 -9.41 -0.18 -12.59
CA ARG A 86 -9.54 1.23 -12.22
C ARG A 86 -9.39 2.14 -13.45
N ARG A 87 -8.44 1.85 -14.34
CA ARG A 87 -8.21 2.64 -15.55
C ARG A 87 -9.39 2.52 -16.53
N GLN A 88 -9.95 1.32 -16.72
CA GLN A 88 -11.13 1.14 -17.56
C GLN A 88 -12.31 1.97 -17.06
N TYR A 89 -12.56 1.98 -15.75
CA TYR A 89 -13.61 2.84 -15.17
C TYR A 89 -13.32 4.33 -15.39
N GLN A 90 -12.07 4.77 -15.18
CA GLN A 90 -11.68 6.17 -15.38
C GLN A 90 -11.80 6.61 -16.84
N SER A 91 -11.30 5.81 -17.80
CA SER A 91 -11.38 6.12 -19.23
C SER A 91 -12.84 6.18 -19.72
N ARG A 92 -13.69 5.26 -19.24
CA ARG A 92 -15.12 5.26 -19.59
C ARG A 92 -15.84 6.49 -19.07
N GLU A 93 -15.60 6.88 -17.82
CA GLU A 93 -16.20 8.10 -17.26
C GLU A 93 -15.70 9.37 -17.95
N LEU A 94 -14.42 9.43 -18.32
CA LEU A 94 -13.87 10.54 -19.09
C LEU A 94 -14.53 10.67 -20.46
N ARG A 95 -14.69 9.56 -21.20
CA ARG A 95 -15.40 9.59 -22.49
C ARG A 95 -16.86 10.02 -22.31
N ARG A 96 -17.54 9.53 -21.28
CA ARG A 96 -18.94 9.92 -20.99
C ARG A 96 -19.03 11.42 -20.73
N PHE A 97 -18.17 11.95 -19.85
CA PHE A 97 -18.12 13.37 -19.52
C PHE A 97 -17.81 14.24 -20.75
N ALA A 98 -16.79 13.89 -21.53
CA ALA A 98 -16.43 14.60 -22.76
C ALA A 98 -17.58 14.59 -23.78
N GLY A 99 -18.27 13.45 -23.92
CA GLY A 99 -19.42 13.32 -24.81
C GLY A 99 -20.62 14.17 -24.39
N GLU A 100 -20.90 14.25 -23.08
CA GLU A 100 -21.96 15.11 -22.53
C GLU A 100 -21.66 16.60 -22.80
N ARG A 101 -20.41 17.02 -22.59
CA ARG A 101 -19.95 18.40 -22.86
C ARG A 101 -19.97 18.74 -24.34
N LEU A 102 -19.55 17.82 -25.20
CA LEU A 102 -19.64 17.99 -26.66
C LEU A 102 -21.08 18.16 -27.12
N ALA A 103 -21.99 17.31 -26.62
CA ALA A 103 -23.41 17.39 -26.97
C ALA A 103 -24.05 18.71 -26.50
N GLU A 104 -23.62 19.23 -25.34
CA GLU A 104 -24.01 20.54 -24.83
C GLU A 104 -23.50 21.67 -25.72
N ALA A 105 -22.20 21.71 -26.02
CA ALA A 105 -21.61 22.72 -26.88
C ALA A 105 -22.23 22.73 -28.29
N GLN A 106 -22.56 21.56 -28.85
CA GLN A 106 -23.28 21.46 -30.12
C GLN A 106 -24.71 22.02 -30.07
N ARG A 107 -25.38 21.99 -28.91
CA ARG A 107 -26.69 22.66 -28.76
C ARG A 107 -26.52 24.18 -28.69
N GLU A 108 -25.50 24.65 -27.98
CA GLU A 108 -25.19 26.08 -27.88
C GLU A 108 -24.76 26.69 -29.22
N LEU A 109 -23.94 25.96 -30.00
CA LEU A 109 -23.56 26.38 -31.36
C LEU A 109 -24.80 26.55 -32.25
N ARG A 110 -25.70 25.54 -32.26
CA ARG A 110 -26.95 25.63 -33.02
C ARG A 110 -27.81 26.82 -32.60
N ALA A 111 -27.90 27.11 -31.31
CA ALA A 111 -28.64 28.28 -30.83
C ALA A 111 -28.02 29.63 -31.29
N ALA A 112 -26.69 29.71 -31.36
CA ALA A 112 -25.98 30.87 -31.90
C ALA A 112 -26.19 31.00 -33.42
N GLU A 113 -26.08 29.89 -34.17
CA GLU A 113 -26.34 29.82 -35.61
C GLU A 113 -27.78 30.24 -35.94
N ASP A 114 -28.77 29.73 -35.21
CA ASP A 114 -30.19 30.08 -35.36
C ASP A 114 -30.43 31.57 -35.09
N SER A 115 -29.70 32.16 -34.15
CA SER A 115 -29.80 33.59 -33.84
C SER A 115 -29.17 34.46 -34.92
N ASN A 116 -28.04 34.04 -35.47
CA ASN A 116 -27.41 34.67 -36.62
C ASN A 116 -28.30 34.57 -37.87
N LEU A 117 -28.85 33.38 -38.14
CA LEU A 117 -29.75 33.13 -39.26
C LEU A 117 -31.00 34.02 -39.18
N ARG A 118 -31.63 34.10 -37.99
CA ARG A 118 -32.80 34.98 -37.78
C ARG A 118 -32.46 36.44 -38.02
N PHE A 119 -31.29 36.91 -37.57
CA PHE A 119 -30.84 38.28 -37.83
C PHE A 119 -30.73 38.56 -39.34
N LEU A 120 -30.11 37.65 -40.09
CA LEU A 120 -29.92 37.77 -41.54
C LEU A 120 -31.25 37.71 -42.32
N GLN A 121 -32.20 36.89 -41.87
CA GLN A 121 -33.54 36.77 -42.48
C GLN A 121 -34.37 38.05 -42.29
N VAL A 122 -34.34 38.64 -41.10
CA VAL A 122 -35.08 39.87 -40.76
C VAL A 122 -34.43 41.09 -41.42
N ASN A 123 -33.09 41.16 -41.45
CA ASN A 123 -32.35 42.33 -41.89
C ASN A 123 -31.66 42.10 -43.24
N ARG A 124 -32.44 41.92 -44.32
CA ARG A 124 -31.89 41.60 -45.66
C ARG A 124 -30.92 42.65 -46.24
N ARG A 125 -31.06 43.92 -45.85
CA ARG A 125 -30.17 45.04 -46.25
C ARG A 125 -29.44 45.63 -45.04
N PHE A 126 -28.82 44.76 -44.24
CA PHE A 126 -28.08 45.20 -43.05
C PHE A 126 -26.80 46.00 -43.37
N THR A 127 -26.24 45.84 -44.56
CA THR A 127 -25.00 46.50 -45.02
C THR A 127 -25.10 48.02 -45.12
N ASP A 128 -26.31 48.57 -45.27
CA ASP A 128 -26.52 50.00 -45.42
C ASP A 128 -26.47 50.76 -44.07
N SER A 129 -26.47 50.03 -42.95
CA SER A 129 -26.43 50.59 -41.59
C SER A 129 -25.17 50.14 -40.83
N PRO A 130 -24.28 51.07 -40.44
CA PRO A 130 -23.10 50.74 -39.63
C PRO A 130 -23.43 49.99 -38.33
N VAL A 131 -24.58 50.28 -37.72
CA VAL A 131 -25.02 49.63 -36.48
C VAL A 131 -25.40 48.16 -36.71
N LEU A 132 -26.15 47.88 -37.79
CA LEU A 132 -26.54 46.51 -38.12
C LEU A 132 -25.34 45.67 -38.57
N VAL A 133 -24.40 46.26 -39.31
CA VAL A 133 -23.12 45.61 -39.66
C VAL A 133 -22.34 45.20 -38.40
N PHE A 134 -22.25 46.09 -37.41
CA PHE A 134 -21.58 45.76 -36.16
C PHE A 134 -22.28 44.61 -35.40
N GLN A 135 -23.62 44.61 -35.37
CA GLN A 135 -24.39 43.52 -34.76
C GLN A 135 -24.20 42.19 -35.48
N ALA A 136 -24.20 42.17 -36.81
CA ALA A 136 -23.93 40.98 -37.62
C ALA A 136 -22.56 40.37 -37.26
N LYS A 137 -21.51 41.20 -37.24
CA LYS A 137 -20.15 40.77 -36.85
C LYS A 137 -20.08 40.24 -35.42
N ARG A 138 -20.91 40.75 -34.51
CA ARG A 138 -20.97 40.24 -33.13
C ARG A 138 -21.56 38.83 -33.08
N LEU A 139 -22.64 38.58 -33.83
CA LEU A 139 -23.26 37.25 -33.93
C LEU A 139 -22.36 36.26 -34.66
N GLU A 140 -21.69 36.70 -35.72
CA GLU A 140 -20.69 35.90 -36.45
C GLU A 140 -19.55 35.46 -35.52
N ARG A 141 -18.94 36.40 -34.77
CA ARG A 141 -17.91 36.04 -33.78
C ARG A 141 -18.40 35.09 -32.69
N GLU A 142 -19.68 35.19 -32.30
CA GLU A 142 -20.26 34.26 -31.34
C GLU A 142 -20.36 32.85 -31.93
N VAL A 143 -20.81 32.72 -33.17
CA VAL A 143 -20.82 31.43 -33.89
C VAL A 143 -19.41 30.86 -34.02
N ASP A 144 -18.44 31.69 -34.44
CA ASP A 144 -17.04 31.27 -34.59
C ASP A 144 -16.46 30.75 -33.27
N LEU A 145 -16.69 31.46 -32.16
CA LEU A 145 -16.25 31.04 -30.83
C LEU A 145 -16.87 29.69 -30.44
N ARG A 146 -18.17 29.51 -30.64
CA ARG A 146 -18.86 28.25 -30.33
C ARG A 146 -18.36 27.11 -31.21
N GLN A 147 -18.05 27.38 -32.48
CA GLN A 147 -17.48 26.40 -33.39
C GLN A 147 -16.09 25.93 -32.92
N GLU A 148 -15.23 26.86 -32.47
CA GLU A 148 -13.92 26.52 -31.90
C GLU A 148 -14.03 25.65 -30.63
N ILE A 149 -14.99 25.95 -29.76
CA ILE A 149 -15.28 25.14 -28.57
C ILE A 149 -15.71 23.73 -28.96
N VAL A 150 -16.62 23.60 -29.94
CA VAL A 150 -17.09 22.29 -30.43
C VAL A 150 -15.93 21.49 -31.02
N LEU A 151 -15.06 22.11 -31.82
CA LEU A 151 -13.89 21.43 -32.41
C LEU A 151 -12.93 20.93 -31.33
N THR A 152 -12.68 21.74 -30.30
CA THR A 152 -11.81 21.37 -29.18
C THR A 152 -12.41 20.19 -28.40
N LEU A 153 -13.69 20.27 -28.03
CA LEU A 153 -14.37 19.20 -27.29
C LEU A 153 -14.54 17.92 -28.12
N ALA A 154 -14.70 18.04 -29.44
CA ALA A 154 -14.76 16.89 -30.34
C ALA A 154 -13.41 16.15 -30.36
N ARG A 155 -12.31 16.89 -30.39
CA ARG A 155 -10.97 16.31 -30.29
C ARG A 155 -10.76 15.62 -28.94
N GLU A 156 -11.11 16.27 -27.84
CA GLU A 156 -11.01 15.66 -26.50
C GLU A 156 -11.86 14.39 -26.37
N TYR A 157 -13.07 14.38 -26.94
CA TYR A 157 -13.92 13.20 -26.97
C TYR A 157 -13.30 12.03 -27.74
N GLU A 158 -12.74 12.29 -28.92
CA GLU A 158 -12.08 11.25 -29.72
C GLU A 158 -10.80 10.75 -29.02
N GLU A 159 -10.03 11.63 -28.38
CA GLU A 159 -8.88 11.25 -27.56
C GLU A 159 -9.31 10.34 -26.39
N ALA A 160 -10.39 10.70 -25.68
CA ALA A 160 -10.95 9.88 -24.60
C ALA A 160 -11.48 8.52 -25.10
N ARG A 161 -12.12 8.50 -26.27
CA ARG A 161 -12.60 7.27 -26.92
C ARG A 161 -11.45 6.35 -27.31
N ILE A 162 -10.37 6.89 -27.88
CA ILE A 162 -9.15 6.13 -28.16
C ILE A 162 -8.55 5.60 -26.86
N ALA A 163 -8.48 6.42 -25.82
CA ALA A 163 -7.91 6.04 -24.52
C ALA A 163 -8.69 4.95 -23.79
N GLU A 164 -10.01 4.85 -23.98
CA GLU A 164 -10.82 3.74 -23.45
C GLU A 164 -10.49 2.41 -24.12
N HIS A 165 -10.20 2.42 -25.43
CA HIS A 165 -9.86 1.22 -26.21
C HIS A 165 -8.37 0.87 -26.21
N ARG A 166 -7.52 1.71 -25.61
CA ARG A 166 -6.07 1.51 -25.65
C ARG A 166 -5.60 0.61 -24.50
N ASP A 167 -5.27 -0.64 -24.83
CA ASP A 167 -4.63 -1.60 -23.93
C ASP A 167 -3.13 -1.30 -23.79
N VAL A 168 -2.74 -0.33 -22.97
CA VAL A 168 -1.32 -0.16 -22.59
C VAL A 168 -1.09 -0.79 -21.23
N PRO A 169 -0.19 -1.80 -21.10
CA PRO A 169 0.19 -2.35 -19.81
C PRO A 169 0.77 -1.22 -18.94
N LEU A 170 0.20 -1.02 -17.76
CA LEU A 170 0.60 0.06 -16.84
C LEU A 170 1.90 -0.25 -16.12
N LEU A 171 2.22 -1.53 -15.96
CA LEU A 171 3.42 -2.03 -15.29
C LEU A 171 4.03 -3.12 -16.15
N SER A 172 5.34 -3.01 -16.43
CA SER A 172 6.10 -4.08 -17.06
C SER A 172 6.89 -4.83 -15.98
N MET A 173 6.60 -6.11 -15.82
CA MET A 173 7.39 -6.97 -14.92
C MET A 173 8.78 -7.19 -15.53
N ILE A 174 9.83 -6.75 -14.84
CA ILE A 174 11.22 -6.96 -15.27
C ILE A 174 11.70 -8.34 -14.82
N ASP A 175 11.48 -8.68 -13.54
CA ASP A 175 11.87 -9.97 -12.96
C ASP A 175 10.77 -10.49 -12.02
N PRO A 176 10.25 -11.72 -12.22
CA PRO A 176 9.33 -12.34 -11.26
C PRO A 176 10.05 -12.76 -9.97
N ALA A 177 9.33 -12.74 -8.85
CA ALA A 177 9.89 -13.17 -7.58
C ALA A 177 10.15 -14.68 -7.58
N ARG A 178 11.34 -15.07 -7.12
CA ARG A 178 11.76 -16.48 -6.95
C ARG A 178 12.04 -16.79 -5.48
N PRO A 179 11.85 -18.04 -5.03
CA PRO A 179 12.14 -18.44 -3.66
C PRO A 179 13.61 -18.13 -3.29
N PRO A 180 13.86 -17.40 -2.19
CA PRO A 180 15.22 -17.04 -1.80
C PRO A 180 16.02 -18.25 -1.32
N TYR A 181 17.31 -18.29 -1.67
CA TYR A 181 18.22 -19.36 -1.24
C TYR A 181 18.70 -19.19 0.22
N ARG A 182 18.80 -17.95 0.70
CA ARG A 182 19.24 -17.63 2.07
C ARG A 182 18.15 -16.92 2.83
N LYS A 183 18.04 -17.25 4.12
CA LYS A 183 17.09 -16.61 5.03
C LYS A 183 17.49 -15.15 5.32
N SER A 184 16.55 -14.20 5.20
CA SER A 184 16.77 -12.78 5.49
C SER A 184 16.98 -12.54 7.00
N SER A 185 16.22 -13.24 7.85
CA SER A 185 16.26 -13.08 9.31
C SER A 185 15.83 -14.35 10.07
N PRO A 186 16.27 -14.55 11.33
CA PRO A 186 17.35 -13.85 12.02
C PRO A 186 18.72 -14.31 11.50
N ARG A 187 19.75 -13.47 11.63
CA ARG A 187 21.15 -13.82 11.32
C ARG A 187 21.69 -14.73 12.43
N ILE A 188 21.36 -16.03 12.34
CA ILE A 188 21.60 -17.02 13.41
C ILE A 188 23.04 -16.96 13.92
N LEU A 189 24.03 -16.87 13.01
CA LEU A 189 25.45 -16.77 13.38
C LEU A 189 25.75 -15.57 14.31
N LEU A 190 25.21 -14.39 13.99
CA LEU A 190 25.41 -13.19 14.78
C LEU A 190 24.79 -13.34 16.18
N TYR A 191 23.56 -13.84 16.25
CA TYR A 191 22.88 -14.07 17.54
C TYR A 191 23.58 -15.15 18.37
N SER A 192 24.11 -16.20 17.74
CA SER A 192 24.92 -17.22 18.42
C SER A 192 26.18 -16.62 19.04
N LEU A 193 26.90 -15.75 18.32
CA LEU A 193 28.09 -15.07 18.86
C LEU A 193 27.75 -14.15 20.03
N ILE A 194 26.66 -13.37 19.92
CA ILE A 194 26.19 -12.51 21.01
C ILE A 194 25.81 -13.34 22.23
N ALA A 195 25.11 -14.47 22.04
CA ALA A 195 24.71 -15.34 23.13
C ALA A 195 25.92 -15.94 23.87
N ILE A 196 26.96 -16.36 23.14
CA ILE A 196 28.22 -16.84 23.71
C ILE A 196 28.91 -15.73 24.52
N PHE A 197 28.99 -14.51 23.96
CA PHE A 197 29.61 -13.37 24.64
C PHE A 197 28.87 -13.00 25.93
N VAL A 198 27.54 -12.89 25.88
CA VAL A 198 26.70 -12.57 27.04
C VAL A 198 26.82 -13.68 28.09
N SER A 199 26.83 -14.94 27.69
CA SER A 199 27.05 -16.07 28.61
C SER A 199 28.41 -15.99 29.30
N GLY A 200 29.47 -15.67 28.56
CA GLY A 200 30.81 -15.50 29.13
C GLY A 200 30.86 -14.38 30.19
N VAL A 201 30.27 -13.23 29.89
CA VAL A 201 30.19 -12.10 30.83
C VAL A 201 29.40 -12.47 32.09
N VAL A 202 28.25 -13.14 31.93
CA VAL A 202 27.43 -13.57 33.07
C VAL A 202 28.19 -14.56 33.96
N VAL A 203 28.93 -15.50 33.39
CA VAL A 203 29.75 -16.45 34.16
C VAL A 203 30.85 -15.71 34.92
N VAL A 204 31.56 -14.76 34.28
CA VAL A 204 32.61 -13.98 34.94
C VAL A 204 32.05 -13.13 36.09
N LEU A 205 30.91 -12.46 35.88
CA LEU A 205 30.26 -11.67 36.93
C LEU A 205 29.77 -12.56 38.08
N PHE A 206 29.22 -13.74 37.77
CA PHE A 206 28.77 -14.70 38.77
C PHE A 206 29.93 -15.25 39.61
N THR A 207 31.06 -15.58 38.99
CA THR A 207 32.24 -16.05 39.72
C THR A 207 32.87 -14.94 40.56
N TYR A 208 32.94 -13.70 40.04
CA TYR A 208 33.42 -12.55 40.80
C TYR A 208 32.51 -12.21 41.98
N GLY A 209 31.19 -12.21 41.79
CA GLY A 209 30.22 -11.97 42.87
C GLY A 209 30.34 -13.03 43.97
N ARG A 210 30.43 -14.32 43.59
CA ARG A 210 30.65 -15.41 44.55
C ARG A 210 31.98 -15.26 45.30
N ALA A 211 33.04 -14.82 44.62
CA ALA A 211 34.35 -14.62 45.22
C ALA A 211 34.38 -13.41 46.17
N MET A 212 33.70 -12.32 45.84
CA MET A 212 33.54 -11.15 46.71
C MET A 212 32.75 -11.52 47.96
N TRP A 213 31.63 -12.23 47.81
CA TRP A 213 30.80 -12.68 48.94
C TRP A 213 31.55 -13.62 49.89
N ALA A 214 32.43 -14.47 49.35
CA ALA A 214 33.27 -15.33 50.17
C ALA A 214 34.33 -14.55 50.97
N ARG A 215 34.79 -13.38 50.49
CA ARG A 215 35.74 -12.52 51.22
C ARG A 215 35.05 -11.70 52.31
N GLU A 216 33.84 -11.19 52.04
CA GLU A 216 33.03 -10.46 53.03
C GLU A 216 32.53 -11.38 54.17
N ALA A 217 32.48 -12.70 53.93
CA ALA A 217 32.13 -13.70 54.93
C ALA A 217 33.18 -13.95 56.01
N ASP A 218 34.45 -13.71 55.70
CA ASP A 218 35.52 -13.78 56.69
C ASP A 218 35.64 -12.48 57.52
N GLU A 219 35.10 -11.36 57.03
CA GLU A 219 35.18 -10.04 57.71
C GLU A 219 33.99 -9.72 58.62
N ASP A 220 32.75 -10.17 58.33
CA ASP A 220 31.58 -9.85 59.18
C ASP A 220 30.47 -10.94 59.20
N PRO A 221 30.45 -11.90 60.16
CA PRO A 221 29.55 -13.04 60.18
C PRO A 221 28.07 -12.69 60.45
N ALA A 222 27.77 -11.50 60.98
CA ALA A 222 26.40 -11.08 61.31
C ALA A 222 25.54 -10.76 60.07
N SER A 223 26.16 -10.43 58.93
CA SER A 223 25.47 -10.14 57.67
C SER A 223 24.90 -11.40 56.99
N HIS A 224 25.55 -12.56 57.20
CA HIS A 224 25.18 -13.86 56.62
C HIS A 224 23.85 -14.39 57.15
N GLU A 225 23.62 -14.26 58.46
CA GLU A 225 22.39 -14.73 59.08
C GLU A 225 21.17 -13.88 58.70
N ALA A 226 21.37 -12.58 58.47
CA ALA A 226 20.29 -11.66 58.08
C ALA A 226 19.82 -11.92 56.64
N LEU A 227 20.75 -12.17 55.71
CA LEU A 227 20.43 -12.41 54.30
C LEU A 227 19.90 -13.83 54.06
N ALA A 228 20.44 -14.84 54.75
CA ALA A 228 19.92 -16.21 54.71
C ALA A 228 18.48 -16.31 55.22
N ARG A 229 18.09 -15.48 56.21
CA ARG A 229 16.70 -15.33 56.65
C ARG A 229 15.81 -14.60 55.64
N ALA A 230 16.36 -13.66 54.87
CA ALA A 230 15.60 -12.85 53.92
C ALA A 230 15.40 -13.52 52.54
N TRP A 231 16.32 -14.41 52.14
CA TRP A 231 16.36 -15.05 50.82
C TRP A 231 15.07 -15.82 50.43
N PRO A 232 14.45 -16.62 51.32
CA PRO A 232 13.20 -17.32 50.99
C PRO A 232 12.05 -16.34 50.71
N SER A 233 12.00 -15.21 51.43
CA SER A 233 10.94 -14.20 51.28
C SER A 233 11.07 -13.40 49.97
N PHE A 234 12.29 -13.22 49.47
CA PHE A 234 12.56 -12.53 48.21
C PHE A 234 12.15 -13.38 46.99
N LEU A 235 12.46 -14.68 47.00
CA LEU A 235 12.04 -15.62 45.96
C LEU A 235 10.51 -15.74 45.87
N LEU A 236 9.82 -15.75 47.01
CA LEU A 236 8.36 -15.74 47.06
C LEU A 236 7.74 -14.45 46.48
N LYS A 237 8.38 -13.28 46.70
CA LYS A 237 7.95 -12.00 46.13
C LYS A 237 8.16 -11.94 44.61
N ILE A 238 9.27 -12.46 44.11
CA ILE A 238 9.52 -12.55 42.67
C ILE A 238 8.52 -13.51 42.00
N GLY A 239 8.25 -14.67 42.61
CA GLY A 239 7.24 -15.61 42.14
C GLY A 239 5.83 -14.99 42.04
N HIS A 240 5.42 -14.22 43.06
CA HIS A 240 4.15 -13.48 43.03
C HIS A 240 4.12 -12.35 42.00
N ALA A 241 5.22 -11.62 41.82
CA ALA A 241 5.31 -10.53 40.84
C ALA A 241 5.22 -11.04 39.39
N ILE A 242 5.80 -12.20 39.11
CA ILE A 242 5.74 -12.84 37.78
C ILE A 242 4.35 -13.43 37.53
N SER A 243 3.72 -14.05 38.53
CA SER A 243 2.36 -14.60 38.44
C SER A 243 1.30 -13.51 38.18
N ARG A 244 1.38 -12.37 38.86
CA ARG A 244 0.41 -11.25 38.73
C ARG A 244 0.45 -10.58 37.35
N LYS A 245 1.56 -10.69 36.62
CA LYS A 245 1.71 -10.16 35.25
C LYS A 245 1.15 -11.12 34.18
N SER A 246 0.94 -12.40 34.52
CA SER A 246 0.38 -13.41 33.62
C SER A 246 -1.16 -13.49 33.67
N SER A 247 -1.81 -12.95 34.71
CA SER A 247 -3.26 -13.01 34.89
C SER A 247 -4.00 -11.71 34.48
N GLY A 248 -3.33 -10.82 33.76
CA GLY A 248 -3.85 -9.51 33.33
C GLY A 248 -3.80 -9.30 31.81
N VAL A 249 -4.17 -10.32 31.03
CA VAL A 249 -4.46 -10.23 29.58
C VAL A 249 -5.72 -11.01 29.26
#